data_AF-A0A971K819-F1
#
_entry.id   AF-A0A971K819-F1
#
_cell.length_a   1.000
_cell.length_b   1.000
_cell.length_c   1.000
_cell.angle_alpha   90.00
_cell.angle_beta   90.00
_cell.angle_gamma   90.00
#
_symmetry.space_group_name_H-M   'P 1'
#
loop_
_entity.id
_entity.type
_entity.pdbx_description
1 polymer ?
#
loop_
_entity_poly.entity_id
_entity_poly.type
_entity_poly.pdbx_seq_one_letter_code
_entity_poly.pdbx_strand_id
1 'polypeptide(L)'
;MQPDLNSLKNKLQANRDFIDRIAAGIPGFRGYLEKAENYDADRMIRQFAADKILTVKKSLAILSGDLSREADLNALQDIDSIGNVLEGVYKKVQFAEYGPSGDFSKLKISDEDQNRLLEFDWRLIGEFDEVVKLVSEMQNARGEALKSALKSVKTAILKFEKTFDERKYVIMEVI
;
A
#
# COMPACT_ATOMS: atom_id res chain seq x y z
N MET A 1 15.30 22.51 -28.86
CA MET A 1 16.40 21.95 -28.04
C MET A 1 16.47 20.47 -28.31
N GLN A 2 17.65 19.92 -28.61
CA GLN A 2 17.82 18.47 -28.68
C GLN A 2 17.66 17.90 -27.26
N PRO A 3 16.94 16.79 -27.07
CA PRO A 3 16.81 16.16 -25.76
C PRO A 3 18.20 15.73 -25.26
N ASP A 4 18.53 16.09 -24.02
CA ASP A 4 19.78 15.68 -23.38
C ASP A 4 19.82 14.15 -23.23
N LEU A 5 20.68 13.52 -24.02
CA LEU A 5 20.90 12.08 -24.05
C LEU A 5 21.30 11.52 -22.68
N ASN A 6 21.99 12.29 -21.85
CA ASN A 6 22.39 11.86 -20.52
C ASN A 6 21.21 11.84 -19.55
N SER A 7 20.40 12.90 -19.53
CA SER A 7 19.12 12.93 -18.80
C SER A 7 18.20 11.78 -19.19
N LEU A 8 18.08 11.48 -20.49
CA LEU A 8 17.26 10.36 -20.97
C LEU A 8 17.78 8.99 -20.50
N LYS A 9 19.09 8.75 -20.58
CA LYS A 9 19.71 7.51 -20.08
C LYS A 9 19.52 7.34 -18.58
N ASN A 10 19.68 8.41 -17.81
CA ASN A 10 19.48 8.38 -16.35
C ASN A 10 18.04 8.04 -15.99
N LYS A 11 17.05 8.62 -16.68
CA LYS A 11 15.63 8.27 -16.50
C LYS A 11 15.36 6.79 -16.82
N LEU A 12 15.90 6.28 -17.93
CA LEU A 12 15.73 4.88 -18.33
C LEU A 12 16.37 3.90 -17.33
N GLN A 13 17.55 4.24 -16.79
CA GLN A 13 18.20 3.45 -15.75
C GLN A 13 17.40 3.46 -14.44
N ALA A 14 16.97 4.64 -13.99
CA ALA A 14 16.16 4.76 -12.78
C ALA A 14 14.85 3.96 -12.86
N ASN A 15 14.20 3.97 -14.03
CA ASN A 15 13.00 3.18 -14.28
C ASN A 15 13.32 1.67 -14.23
N ARG A 16 14.40 1.21 -14.88
CA ARG A 16 14.82 -0.21 -14.77
C ARG A 16 15.10 -0.64 -13.34
N ASP A 17 15.87 0.14 -12.59
CA ASP A 17 16.18 -0.17 -11.18
C ASP A 17 14.92 -0.19 -10.30
N PHE A 18 13.93 0.64 -10.64
CA PHE A 18 12.64 0.66 -9.98
C PHE A 18 11.82 -0.60 -10.29
N ILE A 19 11.66 -0.95 -11.57
CA ILE A 19 10.97 -2.18 -12.00
C ILE A 19 11.63 -3.42 -11.41
N ASP A 20 12.95 -3.46 -11.35
CA ASP A 20 13.70 -4.58 -10.79
C ASP A 20 13.45 -4.74 -9.29
N ARG A 21 13.31 -3.63 -8.56
CA ARG A 21 12.90 -3.65 -7.14
C ARG A 21 11.48 -4.18 -6.97
N ILE A 22 10.53 -3.76 -7.81
CA ILE A 22 9.15 -4.30 -7.75
C ILE A 22 9.16 -5.80 -8.07
N ALA A 23 9.85 -6.19 -9.14
CA ALA A 23 9.91 -7.58 -9.58
C ALA A 23 10.58 -8.50 -8.56
N ALA A 24 11.53 -7.99 -7.77
CA ALA A 24 12.12 -8.73 -6.65
C ALA A 24 11.12 -8.93 -5.49
N GLY A 25 10.20 -7.99 -5.29
CA GLY A 25 9.19 -8.06 -4.21
C GLY A 25 7.89 -8.77 -4.59
N ILE A 26 7.52 -8.79 -5.88
CA ILE A 26 6.25 -9.33 -6.37
C ILE A 26 6.51 -10.38 -7.47
N PRO A 27 6.32 -11.68 -7.17
CA PRO A 27 6.54 -12.75 -8.15
C PRO A 27 5.67 -12.59 -9.40
N GLY A 28 6.29 -12.63 -10.58
CA GLY A 28 5.59 -12.54 -11.87
C GLY A 28 5.39 -11.12 -12.43
N PHE A 29 5.75 -10.07 -11.67
CA PHE A 29 5.50 -8.68 -12.06
C PHE A 29 6.15 -8.27 -13.40
N ARG A 30 7.40 -8.69 -13.65
CA ARG A 30 8.11 -8.38 -14.92
C ARG A 30 7.33 -8.82 -16.16
N GLY A 31 6.67 -9.98 -16.10
CA GLY A 31 5.92 -10.52 -17.24
C GLY A 31 4.68 -9.69 -17.62
N TYR A 32 4.08 -8.96 -16.68
CA TYR A 32 2.97 -8.04 -16.96
C TYR A 32 3.46 -6.74 -17.59
N LEU A 33 4.59 -6.21 -17.12
CA LEU A 33 5.20 -5.02 -17.71
C LEU A 33 5.69 -5.27 -19.15
N GLU A 34 6.30 -6.42 -19.40
CA GLU A 34 6.79 -6.81 -20.73
C GLU A 34 5.69 -6.93 -21.79
N LYS A 35 4.44 -7.16 -21.36
CA LYS A 35 3.27 -7.19 -22.25
C LYS A 35 2.65 -5.82 -22.52
N ALA A 36 3.25 -4.75 -21.98
CA ALA A 36 2.67 -3.40 -21.96
C ALA A 36 1.29 -3.34 -21.29
N GLU A 37 1.01 -4.27 -20.37
CA GLU A 37 -0.24 -4.34 -19.59
C GLU A 37 -0.09 -3.50 -18.31
N ASN A 38 0.23 -2.21 -18.44
CA ASN A 38 0.52 -1.32 -17.29
C ASN A 38 -0.64 -1.24 -16.28
N TYR A 39 -1.89 -1.39 -16.74
CA TYR A 39 -3.06 -1.49 -15.87
C TYR A 39 -3.06 -2.76 -15.01
N ASP A 40 -2.64 -3.89 -15.58
CA ASP A 40 -2.55 -5.15 -14.83
C ASP A 40 -1.35 -5.13 -13.88
N ALA A 41 -0.25 -4.46 -14.27
CA ALA A 41 0.88 -4.20 -13.38
C ALA A 41 0.46 -3.36 -12.15
N ASP A 42 -0.27 -2.25 -12.34
CA ASP A 42 -0.85 -1.44 -11.25
C ASP A 42 -1.74 -2.29 -10.33
N ARG A 43 -2.67 -3.04 -10.93
CA ARG A 43 -3.59 -3.91 -10.19
C ARG A 43 -2.84 -4.94 -9.36
N MET A 44 -1.76 -5.50 -9.90
CA MET A 44 -0.92 -6.49 -9.22
C MET A 44 -0.20 -5.91 -8.00
N ILE A 45 0.34 -4.69 -8.11
CA ILE A 45 0.95 -3.97 -6.96
C ILE A 45 -0.10 -3.71 -5.88
N ARG A 46 -1.31 -3.26 -6.26
CA ARG A 46 -2.39 -3.04 -5.29
C ARG A 46 -2.87 -4.34 -4.64
N GLN A 47 -2.97 -5.43 -5.39
CA GLN A 47 -3.30 -6.75 -4.82
C GLN A 47 -2.26 -7.18 -3.78
N PHE A 48 -0.97 -6.99 -4.08
CA PHE A 48 0.09 -7.29 -3.15
C PHE A 48 0.02 -6.44 -1.87
N ALA A 49 -0.29 -5.14 -1.99
CA ALA A 49 -0.54 -4.27 -0.84
C ALA A 49 -1.76 -4.74 -0.03
N ALA A 50 -2.85 -5.12 -0.69
CA ALA A 50 -4.05 -5.65 -0.05
C ALA A 50 -3.79 -6.95 0.72
N ASP A 51 -2.96 -7.84 0.19
CA ASP A 51 -2.55 -9.09 0.84
C ASP A 51 -1.72 -8.82 2.11
N LYS A 52 -0.84 -7.80 2.09
CA LYS A 52 -0.14 -7.33 3.29
C LYS A 52 -1.10 -6.80 4.35
N ILE A 53 -2.07 -5.98 3.96
CA ILE A 53 -3.11 -5.47 4.87
C ILE A 53 -3.88 -6.63 5.52
N LEU A 54 -4.25 -7.64 4.72
CA LEU A 54 -4.93 -8.84 5.22
C LEU A 54 -4.07 -9.63 6.22
N THR A 55 -2.77 -9.71 5.99
CA THR A 55 -1.81 -10.37 6.90
C THR A 55 -1.74 -9.66 8.25
N VAL A 56 -1.72 -8.31 8.25
CA VAL A 56 -1.79 -7.52 9.49
C VAL A 56 -3.12 -7.74 10.23
N LYS A 57 -4.25 -7.75 9.51
CA LYS A 57 -5.57 -8.02 10.12
C LYS A 57 -5.63 -9.39 10.80
N LYS A 58 -5.07 -10.43 10.16
CA LYS A 58 -4.96 -11.77 10.77
C LYS A 58 -4.14 -11.74 12.06
N SER A 59 -3.02 -11.00 12.05
CA SER A 59 -2.16 -10.86 13.24
C SER A 59 -2.88 -10.16 14.40
N LEU A 60 -3.65 -9.11 14.11
CA LEU A 60 -4.48 -8.44 15.12
C LEU A 60 -5.61 -9.32 15.66
N ALA A 61 -6.24 -10.13 14.82
CA ALA A 61 -7.28 -11.07 15.25
C ALA A 61 -6.73 -12.13 16.22
N ILE A 62 -5.51 -12.62 15.97
CA ILE A 62 -4.81 -13.53 16.89
C ILE A 62 -4.56 -12.82 18.24
N LEU A 63 -4.01 -11.61 18.21
CA LEU A 63 -3.75 -10.83 19.43
C LEU A 63 -5.04 -10.55 20.23
N SER A 64 -6.14 -10.25 19.55
CA SER A 64 -7.45 -10.08 20.19
C SER A 64 -7.90 -11.35 20.93
N GLY A 65 -7.72 -12.52 20.31
CA GLY A 65 -7.99 -13.81 20.95
C GLY A 65 -7.13 -14.09 22.19
N ASP A 66 -5.88 -13.62 22.20
CA ASP A 66 -4.98 -13.75 23.35
C ASP A 66 -5.40 -12.83 24.50
N LEU A 67 -5.67 -11.55 24.21
CA LEU A 67 -6.09 -10.56 25.22
C LEU A 67 -7.48 -10.84 25.79
N SER A 68 -8.37 -11.48 25.02
CA SER A 68 -9.67 -11.93 25.50
C SER A 68 -9.53 -12.91 26.67
N ARG A 69 -8.48 -13.75 26.66
CA ARG A 69 -8.17 -14.67 27.76
C ARG A 69 -7.59 -13.95 28.98
N GLU A 70 -6.96 -12.79 28.78
CA GLU A 70 -6.39 -11.94 29.83
C GLU A 70 -7.42 -10.94 30.43
N ALA A 71 -8.65 -10.88 29.88
CA ALA A 71 -9.74 -9.99 30.29
C ALA A 71 -9.44 -8.47 30.20
N ASP A 72 -8.52 -8.04 29.33
CA ASP A 72 -8.25 -6.61 29.07
C ASP A 72 -9.24 -6.02 28.06
N LEU A 73 -10.42 -5.62 28.55
CA LEU A 73 -11.51 -5.10 27.71
C LEU A 73 -11.15 -3.82 26.94
N ASN A 74 -10.28 -2.97 27.49
CA ASN A 74 -9.91 -1.72 26.83
C ASN A 74 -9.01 -2.00 25.62
N ALA A 75 -8.02 -2.88 25.78
CA ALA A 75 -7.15 -3.26 24.67
C ALA A 75 -7.92 -3.97 23.54
N LEU A 76 -8.93 -4.78 23.88
CA LEU A 76 -9.83 -5.40 22.90
C LEU A 76 -10.59 -4.37 22.07
N GLN A 77 -11.19 -3.37 22.73
CA GLN A 77 -11.91 -2.31 22.03
C GLN A 77 -11.01 -1.52 21.07
N ASP A 78 -9.76 -1.27 21.47
CA ASP A 78 -8.78 -0.60 20.62
C ASP A 78 -8.39 -1.46 19.42
N ILE A 79 -8.17 -2.76 19.60
CA ILE A 79 -7.89 -3.68 18.49
C ILE A 79 -9.06 -3.76 17.52
N ASP A 80 -10.29 -3.87 18.01
CA ASP A 80 -11.49 -3.91 17.16
C ASP A 80 -11.64 -2.60 16.36
N SER A 81 -11.35 -1.46 17.00
CA SER A 81 -11.32 -0.16 16.31
C SER A 81 -10.28 -0.15 15.19
N ILE A 82 -9.06 -0.65 15.45
CA ILE A 82 -8.00 -0.75 14.44
C ILE A 82 -8.39 -1.71 13.31
N GLY A 83 -8.98 -2.86 13.64
CA GLY A 83 -9.45 -3.86 12.67
C GLY A 83 -10.47 -3.29 11.70
N ASN A 84 -11.41 -2.48 12.19
CA ASN A 84 -12.39 -1.77 11.35
C ASN A 84 -11.75 -0.75 10.41
N VAL A 85 -10.76 0.02 10.89
CA VAL A 85 -10.01 0.95 10.03
C VAL A 85 -9.26 0.17 8.94
N LEU A 86 -8.55 -0.90 9.30
CA LEU A 86 -7.84 -1.75 8.32
C LEU A 86 -8.78 -2.40 7.31
N GLU A 87 -10.00 -2.78 7.69
CA GLU A 87 -11.01 -3.27 6.74
C GLU A 87 -11.37 -2.20 5.70
N GLY A 88 -11.58 -0.95 6.14
CA GLY A 88 -11.83 0.18 5.25
C GLY A 88 -10.67 0.40 4.28
N VAL A 89 -9.44 0.45 4.81
CA VAL A 89 -8.21 0.61 4.02
C VAL A 89 -8.03 -0.54 3.03
N TYR A 90 -8.22 -1.79 3.46
CA TYR A 90 -8.16 -2.97 2.58
C TYR A 90 -9.11 -2.83 1.40
N LYS A 91 -10.39 -2.51 1.66
CA LYS A 91 -11.38 -2.34 0.60
C LYS A 91 -11.00 -1.19 -0.35
N LYS A 92 -10.54 -0.06 0.19
CA LYS A 92 -10.05 1.07 -0.64
C LYS A 92 -8.93 0.64 -1.57
N VAL A 93 -7.91 -0.05 -1.07
CA VAL A 93 -6.76 -0.50 -1.87
C VAL A 93 -7.16 -1.55 -2.91
N GLN A 94 -7.90 -2.56 -2.49
CA GLN A 94 -8.32 -3.69 -3.32
C GLN A 94 -9.20 -3.24 -4.49
N PHE A 95 -10.16 -2.34 -4.22
CA PHE A 95 -11.19 -1.92 -5.16
C PHE A 95 -10.97 -0.52 -5.73
N ALA A 96 -9.79 0.08 -5.54
CA ALA A 96 -9.43 1.32 -6.23
C ALA A 96 -9.36 1.05 -7.75
N GLU A 97 -10.47 1.25 -8.43
CA GLU A 97 -10.52 1.06 -9.88
C GLU A 97 -9.96 2.26 -10.61
N TYR A 98 -9.03 1.97 -11.52
CA TYR A 98 -8.56 2.87 -12.55
C TYR A 98 -8.27 2.03 -13.79
N GLY A 99 -8.80 2.44 -14.95
CA GLY A 99 -8.77 1.63 -16.16
C GLY A 99 -9.95 1.88 -17.10
N PRO A 100 -10.07 1.08 -18.18
CA PRO A 100 -11.06 1.29 -19.25
C PRO A 100 -12.53 1.33 -18.80
N SER A 101 -12.84 0.79 -17.63
CA SER A 101 -14.19 0.72 -17.06
C SER A 101 -14.44 1.63 -15.84
N GLY A 102 -13.42 2.31 -15.32
CA GLY A 102 -13.53 3.15 -14.12
C GLY A 102 -14.11 4.54 -14.38
N ASP A 103 -14.38 5.30 -13.32
CA ASP A 103 -14.91 6.68 -13.38
C ASP A 103 -14.03 7.64 -14.21
N PHE A 104 -12.75 7.30 -14.37
CA PHE A 104 -11.76 8.06 -15.16
C PHE A 104 -11.47 7.46 -16.54
N SER A 105 -12.24 6.45 -17.00
CA SER A 105 -12.08 5.76 -18.29
C SER A 105 -12.11 6.66 -19.53
N LYS A 106 -12.65 7.89 -19.39
CA LYS A 106 -12.70 8.89 -20.46
C LYS A 106 -11.42 9.74 -20.56
N LEU A 107 -10.53 9.68 -19.57
CA LEU A 107 -9.25 10.40 -19.58
C LEU A 107 -8.19 9.52 -20.23
N LYS A 108 -7.61 10.00 -21.34
CA LYS A 108 -6.41 9.37 -21.91
C LYS A 108 -5.22 9.70 -21.01
N ILE A 109 -4.67 8.68 -20.39
CA ILE A 109 -3.46 8.75 -19.59
C ILE A 109 -2.25 8.41 -20.46
N SER A 110 -1.14 9.08 -20.24
CA SER A 110 0.12 8.79 -20.91
C SER A 110 0.90 7.67 -20.20
N ASP A 111 1.89 7.09 -20.88
CA ASP A 111 2.80 6.11 -20.29
C ASP A 111 3.59 6.70 -19.10
N GLU A 112 3.89 8.01 -19.14
CA GLU A 112 4.57 8.70 -18.04
C GLU A 112 3.67 8.73 -16.78
N ASP A 113 2.37 8.94 -16.95
CA ASP A 113 1.43 8.96 -15.83
C ASP A 113 1.24 7.59 -15.21
N GLN A 114 1.22 6.55 -16.06
CA GLN A 114 1.19 5.16 -15.59
C GLN A 114 2.44 4.83 -14.80
N ASN A 115 3.62 5.28 -15.24
CA ASN A 115 4.86 5.11 -14.48
C ASN A 115 4.80 5.82 -13.12
N ARG A 116 4.29 7.07 -13.07
CA ARG A 116 4.10 7.81 -11.81
C ARG A 116 3.17 7.08 -10.85
N LEU A 117 2.10 6.47 -11.37
CA LEU A 117 1.15 5.70 -10.58
C LEU A 117 1.80 4.43 -10.00
N LEU A 118 2.55 3.69 -10.81
CA LEU A 118 3.31 2.52 -10.37
C LEU A 118 4.34 2.90 -9.27
N GLU A 119 5.07 3.99 -9.46
CA GLU A 119 6.01 4.54 -8.47
C GLU A 119 5.32 4.90 -7.15
N PHE A 120 4.16 5.53 -7.24
CA PHE A 120 3.35 5.89 -6.10
C PHE A 120 2.89 4.66 -5.31
N ASP A 121 2.30 3.68 -6.01
CA ASP A 121 1.75 2.47 -5.40
C ASP A 121 2.87 1.57 -4.82
N TRP A 122 4.04 1.53 -5.44
CA TRP A 122 5.20 0.84 -4.87
C TRP A 122 5.69 1.48 -3.57
N ARG A 123 5.78 2.82 -3.52
CA ARG A 123 6.18 3.53 -2.30
C ARG A 123 5.19 3.28 -1.16
N LEU A 124 3.89 3.23 -1.46
CA LEU A 124 2.85 2.91 -0.49
C LEU A 124 3.06 1.53 0.16
N ILE A 125 3.48 0.51 -0.60
CA ILE A 125 3.82 -0.80 -0.03
C ILE A 125 4.91 -0.66 1.04
N GLY A 126 5.93 0.15 0.78
CA GLY A 126 7.01 0.44 1.73
C GLY A 126 6.52 1.23 2.96
N GLU A 127 5.58 2.16 2.79
CA GLU A 127 4.95 2.83 3.94
C GLU A 127 4.16 1.85 4.82
N PHE A 128 3.50 0.87 4.22
CA PHE A 128 2.76 -0.14 4.96
C PHE A 128 3.67 -1.13 5.72
N ASP A 129 4.93 -1.28 5.32
CA ASP A 129 5.90 -2.09 6.07
C ASP A 129 6.16 -1.57 7.49
N GLU A 130 6.00 -0.27 7.72
CA GLU A 130 6.06 0.29 9.07
C GLU A 130 4.89 -0.20 9.94
N VAL A 131 3.69 -0.34 9.36
CA VAL A 131 2.53 -0.93 10.07
C VAL A 131 2.81 -2.38 10.44
N VAL A 132 3.37 -3.16 9.50
CA VAL A 132 3.74 -4.56 9.73
C VAL A 132 4.74 -4.68 10.88
N LYS A 133 5.78 -3.84 10.87
CA LYS A 133 6.79 -3.79 11.92
C LYS A 133 6.20 -3.44 13.29
N LEU A 134 5.41 -2.37 13.37
CA LEU A 134 4.77 -1.92 14.62
C LEU A 134 3.85 -3.01 15.20
N VAL A 135 3.09 -3.72 14.35
CA VAL A 135 2.23 -4.82 14.81
C VAL A 135 3.06 -6.00 15.30
N SER A 136 4.18 -6.32 14.65
CA SER A 136 5.10 -7.37 15.13
C SER A 136 5.71 -7.02 16.49
N GLU A 137 6.13 -5.77 16.70
CA GLU A 137 6.68 -5.30 17.98
C GLU A 137 5.61 -5.30 19.09
N MET A 138 4.36 -4.97 18.74
CA MET A 138 3.23 -4.91 19.65
C MET A 138 2.85 -6.29 20.24
N GLN A 139 3.10 -7.40 19.56
CA GLN A 139 2.69 -8.75 20.02
C GLN A 139 3.19 -9.08 21.44
N ASN A 140 4.36 -8.57 21.82
CA ASN A 140 4.99 -8.80 23.12
C ASN A 140 4.71 -7.67 24.14
N ALA A 141 4.03 -6.60 23.74
CA ALA A 141 3.74 -5.48 24.62
C ALA A 141 2.59 -5.81 25.59
N ARG A 142 2.63 -5.24 26.80
CA ARG A 142 1.60 -5.40 27.84
C ARG A 142 1.35 -4.08 28.57
N GLY A 143 0.20 -3.94 29.21
CA GLY A 143 -0.17 -2.76 30.00
C GLY A 143 -0.05 -1.45 29.20
N GLU A 144 0.59 -0.43 29.78
CA GLU A 144 0.76 0.88 29.13
C GLU A 144 1.59 0.82 27.83
N ALA A 145 2.54 -0.12 27.72
CA ALA A 145 3.30 -0.30 26.48
C ALA A 145 2.39 -0.79 25.34
N LEU A 146 1.46 -1.69 25.63
CA LEU A 146 0.48 -2.17 24.65
C LEU A 146 -0.44 -1.05 24.17
N LYS A 147 -0.96 -0.22 25.10
CA LYS A 147 -1.81 0.94 24.75
C LYS A 147 -1.07 1.92 23.82
N SER A 148 0.20 2.20 24.12
CA SER A 148 1.02 3.10 23.30
C SER A 148 1.31 2.49 21.91
N ALA A 149 1.56 1.19 21.85
CA ALA A 149 1.76 0.46 20.59
C ALA A 149 0.48 0.46 19.73
N LEU A 150 -0.69 0.17 20.31
CA LEU A 150 -2.00 0.22 19.63
C LEU A 150 -2.26 1.60 19.03
N LYS A 151 -2.01 2.67 19.79
CA LYS A 151 -2.13 4.04 19.29
C LYS A 151 -1.19 4.30 18.11
N SER A 152 0.06 3.86 18.21
CA SER A 152 1.06 4.03 17.15
C SER A 152 0.67 3.29 15.87
N VAL A 153 0.20 2.04 15.99
CA VAL A 153 -0.34 1.24 14.87
C VAL A 153 -1.51 1.96 14.21
N LYS A 154 -2.50 2.42 15.00
CA LYS A 154 -3.66 3.15 14.47
C LYS A 154 -3.24 4.41 13.72
N THR A 155 -2.31 5.19 14.28
CA THR A 155 -1.78 6.40 13.62
C THR A 155 -1.07 6.07 12.31
N ALA A 156 -0.26 5.01 12.27
CA ALA A 156 0.43 4.59 11.05
C ALA A 156 -0.56 4.15 9.95
N ILE A 157 -1.62 3.42 10.31
CA ILE A 157 -2.66 3.00 9.36
C ILE A 157 -3.42 4.21 8.80
N LEU A 158 -3.81 5.16 9.65
CA LEU A 158 -4.50 6.38 9.20
C LEU A 158 -3.59 7.26 8.33
N LYS A 159 -2.29 7.29 8.61
CA LYS A 159 -1.31 7.96 7.75
C LYS A 159 -1.24 7.29 6.38
N PHE A 160 -1.11 5.96 6.34
CA PHE A 160 -1.12 5.20 5.10
C PHE A 160 -2.40 5.44 4.30
N GLU A 161 -3.57 5.40 4.94
CA GLU A 161 -4.86 5.66 4.31
C GLU A 161 -4.89 7.06 3.67
N LYS A 162 -4.40 8.07 4.39
CA LYS A 162 -4.32 9.43 3.89
C LYS A 162 -3.38 9.52 2.68
N THR A 163 -2.20 8.89 2.73
CA THR A 163 -1.31 8.83 1.56
C THR A 163 -2.02 8.14 0.40
N PHE A 164 -2.72 7.02 0.64
CA PHE A 164 -3.46 6.32 -0.41
C PHE A 164 -4.56 7.18 -1.05
N ASP A 165 -5.27 7.98 -0.26
CA ASP A 165 -6.29 8.90 -0.77
C ASP A 165 -5.71 10.00 -1.69
N GLU A 166 -4.39 10.26 -1.63
CA GLU A 166 -3.67 11.16 -2.54
C GLU A 166 -3.39 10.54 -3.91
N ARG A 167 -3.53 9.22 -4.07
CA ARG A 167 -3.36 8.49 -5.35
C ARG A 167 -4.16 9.11 -6.48
N LYS A 168 -5.37 9.60 -6.18
CA LYS A 168 -6.25 10.26 -7.15
C LYS A 168 -5.64 11.55 -7.74
N TYR A 169 -4.75 12.22 -7.01
CA TYR A 169 -4.08 13.43 -7.50
C TYR A 169 -2.91 13.10 -8.41
N VAL A 170 -2.25 11.96 -8.24
CA VAL A 170 -1.27 11.47 -9.22
C VAL A 170 -1.92 11.28 -10.59
N ILE A 171 -3.19 10.88 -10.57
CA ILE A 171 -4.04 10.74 -11.76
C ILE A 171 -4.53 12.11 -12.29
N MET A 172 -4.73 13.11 -11.42
CA MET A 172 -5.33 14.42 -11.76
C MET A 172 -4.34 15.56 -11.99
N GLU A 173 -3.08 15.49 -11.54
CA GLU A 173 -2.00 16.48 -11.80
C GLU A 173 -1.60 16.57 -13.29
N VAL A 174 -2.38 15.96 -14.16
CA VAL A 174 -2.16 15.77 -15.60
C VAL A 174 -3.22 16.54 -16.41
N ILE A 175 -4.08 17.34 -15.77
CA ILE A 175 -5.04 18.25 -16.42
C ILE A 175 -4.57 19.69 -16.32
#